data_AF-A0A2W7PT13-F1
#
_entry.id   AF-A0A2W7PT13-F1
#
_cell.length_a   1.000
_cell.length_b   1.000
_cell.length_c   1.000
_cell.angle_alpha   90.00
_cell.angle_beta   90.00
_cell.angle_gamma   90.00
#
_symmetry.space_group_name_H-M   'P 1'
#
loop_
_entity.id
_entity.type
_entity.pdbx_description
1 polymer ?
#
loop_
_entity_poly.entity_id
_entity_poly.type
_entity_poly.pdbx_seq_one_letter_code
_entity_poly.pdbx_strand_id
1 'polypeptide(L)'
;MTDLRSMYPDDVPASAPASAPHAGQSDRQPDRTERVLYPEEHSTGATQPQRPEKRAAASDEEPAALSYEDSASFDDTTAKSFFNQAALAALQEDDRERSAELDQAGKALVADMKDAGTPSSVFNEALAAYNESASDGFTQEQRDEMAEATMKELQASYGSTFESDLNAARALIADLDKLTPGLIDSLEATNAGNSPRLIKAAIAEAKRRGYGR
;
A
#
# COMPACT_ATOMS: atom_id res chain seq x y z
N MET A 1 51.79 33.04 -9.60
CA MET A 1 51.50 33.47 -8.22
C MET A 1 50.89 34.85 -8.28
N THR A 2 49.57 34.91 -8.16
CA THR A 2 48.81 36.15 -7.92
C THR A 2 47.71 35.73 -6.94
N ASP A 3 47.60 36.43 -5.82
CA ASP A 3 46.74 36.07 -4.69
C ASP A 3 45.55 37.04 -4.58
N LEU A 4 44.81 36.97 -3.48
CA LEU A 4 43.82 37.94 -3.00
C LEU A 4 42.41 37.88 -3.59
N ARG A 5 41.76 36.73 -3.38
CA ARG A 5 40.72 36.61 -2.34
C ARG A 5 39.74 37.79 -2.24
N SER A 6 38.68 37.77 -3.05
CA SER A 6 37.42 38.49 -2.79
C SER A 6 36.25 37.81 -3.53
N MET A 7 35.01 38.15 -3.17
CA MET A 7 33.74 37.54 -3.63
C MET A 7 33.35 36.18 -3.00
N TYR A 8 33.22 36.17 -1.67
CA TYR A 8 32.10 35.51 -1.01
C TYR A 8 31.36 36.59 -0.19
N PRO A 9 30.10 36.92 -0.50
CA PRO A 9 29.23 37.64 0.42
C PRO A 9 28.58 36.64 1.39
N ASP A 10 28.94 36.70 2.67
CA ASP A 10 28.16 36.07 3.73
C ASP A 10 26.79 36.75 3.84
N ASP A 11 25.73 36.07 3.41
CA ASP A 11 24.34 36.52 3.59
C ASP A 11 23.60 35.54 4.51
N VAL A 12 23.87 35.67 5.82
CA VAL A 12 23.22 34.92 6.89
C VAL A 12 22.23 35.82 7.63
N PRO A 13 20.90 35.56 7.56
CA PRO A 13 19.89 36.45 8.12
C PRO A 13 19.86 36.38 9.65
N ALA A 14 20.40 37.40 10.31
CA ALA A 14 20.49 37.47 11.77
C ALA A 14 19.30 38.19 12.43
N SER A 15 18.48 37.40 13.16
CA SER A 15 17.73 37.80 14.36
C SER A 15 16.52 38.75 14.25
N ALA A 16 15.33 38.21 14.55
CA ALA A 16 14.23 38.94 15.19
C ALA A 16 13.37 38.01 16.09
N PRO A 17 13.60 37.96 17.42
CA PRO A 17 12.81 37.14 18.36
C PRO A 17 11.78 37.97 19.15
N ALA A 18 10.51 37.92 18.73
CA ALA A 18 9.35 38.51 19.43
C ALA A 18 8.04 37.91 18.84
N SER A 19 6.99 37.55 19.57
CA SER A 19 6.78 37.46 21.03
C SER A 19 5.67 36.44 21.33
N ALA A 20 5.70 35.84 22.52
CA ALA A 20 4.52 35.26 23.18
C ALA A 20 4.31 35.99 24.51
N PRO A 21 3.06 36.33 24.88
CA PRO A 21 2.57 35.77 26.15
C PRO A 21 1.05 35.53 26.22
N HIS A 22 0.68 34.63 27.15
CA HIS A 22 -0.62 34.53 27.85
C HIS A 22 -1.88 34.20 27.01
N ALA A 23 -2.56 33.07 27.23
CA ALA A 23 -3.25 32.59 28.44
C ALA A 23 -4.69 33.14 28.58
N GLY A 24 -5.66 32.24 28.46
CA GLY A 24 -7.08 32.49 28.65
C GLY A 24 -7.79 31.23 29.13
N GLN A 25 -8.01 31.11 30.44
CA GLN A 25 -8.80 30.03 31.04
C GLN A 25 -10.30 30.36 30.94
N SER A 26 -11.11 29.36 30.61
CA SER A 26 -12.54 29.22 30.97
C SER A 26 -12.99 27.84 30.49
N ASP A 27 -12.92 26.79 31.30
CA ASP A 27 -13.97 26.40 32.26
C ASP A 27 -15.38 26.29 31.66
N ARG A 28 -15.81 25.04 31.43
CA ARG A 28 -17.22 24.60 31.50
C ARG A 28 -17.29 23.08 31.74
N GLN A 29 -17.55 22.71 32.99
CA GLN A 29 -17.92 21.35 33.40
C GLN A 29 -19.44 21.11 33.25
N PRO A 30 -19.95 19.86 33.45
CA PRO A 30 -21.18 19.42 32.77
C PRO A 30 -22.47 19.40 33.62
N ASP A 31 -23.60 19.48 32.93
CA ASP A 31 -24.90 18.89 33.33
C ASP A 31 -25.14 17.62 32.49
N ARG A 32 -25.62 16.45 32.95
CA ARG A 32 -26.34 16.00 34.17
C ARG A 32 -27.89 16.00 34.10
N THR A 33 -28.42 14.91 33.55
CA THR A 33 -29.60 14.15 34.03
C THR A 33 -29.45 12.73 33.45
N GLU A 34 -29.29 11.67 34.26
CA GLU A 34 -30.30 10.96 35.06
C GLU A 34 -31.44 10.39 34.16
N ARG A 35 -31.46 9.10 33.81
CA ARG A 35 -31.69 7.86 34.59
C ARG A 35 -33.17 7.47 34.67
N VAL A 36 -33.56 6.43 33.92
CA VAL A 36 -34.77 5.62 34.14
C VAL A 36 -34.38 4.13 34.07
N LEU A 37 -34.98 3.29 34.93
CA LEU A 37 -34.77 1.84 34.97
C LEU A 37 -35.98 1.09 34.37
N TYR A 38 -35.71 -0.13 33.89
CA TYR A 38 -36.49 -1.41 33.92
C TYR A 38 -37.82 -1.50 34.71
N PRO A 39 -38.66 -2.57 34.56
CA PRO A 39 -38.52 -3.83 33.78
C PRO A 39 -39.53 -3.89 32.58
N GLU A 40 -40.21 -4.94 32.07
CA GLU A 40 -40.52 -6.37 32.38
C GLU A 40 -40.57 -7.19 31.05
N GLU A 41 -39.86 -8.33 30.94
CA GLU A 41 -40.32 -9.74 31.01
C GLU A 41 -41.10 -10.34 29.83
N HIS A 42 -40.62 -11.49 29.31
CA HIS A 42 -41.29 -12.81 29.49
C HIS A 42 -40.50 -13.99 28.88
N SER A 43 -40.42 -15.08 29.65
CA SER A 43 -40.74 -16.50 29.33
C SER A 43 -40.72 -17.01 27.87
N THR A 44 -40.29 -18.25 27.55
CA THR A 44 -39.83 -19.41 28.34
C THR A 44 -39.29 -20.50 27.39
N GLY A 45 -38.55 -21.49 27.92
CA GLY A 45 -38.57 -22.86 27.39
C GLY A 45 -37.23 -23.43 26.95
N ALA A 46 -36.85 -24.59 27.50
CA ALA A 46 -35.68 -25.35 27.10
C ALA A 46 -36.09 -26.67 26.44
N THR A 47 -35.42 -27.04 25.35
CA THR A 47 -35.41 -28.41 24.80
C THR A 47 -34.02 -28.68 24.19
N GLN A 48 -33.50 -29.90 24.36
CA GLN A 48 -32.21 -30.35 23.83
C GLN A 48 -32.32 -30.84 22.36
N PRO A 49 -31.20 -31.03 21.63
CA PRO A 49 -31.23 -31.09 20.17
C PRO A 49 -31.86 -32.36 19.61
N GLN A 50 -32.62 -32.20 18.52
CA GLN A 50 -32.94 -33.29 17.60
C GLN A 50 -32.21 -33.09 16.27
N ARG A 51 -31.60 -34.17 15.78
CA ARG A 51 -30.90 -34.23 14.49
C ARG A 51 -31.73 -35.09 13.53
N PRO A 52 -32.41 -34.50 12.53
CA PRO A 52 -32.98 -35.26 11.43
C PRO A 52 -31.88 -35.80 10.52
N GLU A 53 -32.17 -36.87 9.80
CA GLU A 53 -31.23 -37.51 8.88
C GLU A 53 -31.23 -36.86 7.48
N LYS A 54 -30.27 -37.28 6.64
CA LYS A 54 -30.18 -36.86 5.23
C LYS A 54 -31.50 -37.13 4.49
N ARG A 55 -32.06 -36.11 3.85
CA ARG A 55 -32.93 -36.28 2.68
C ARG A 55 -32.45 -35.36 1.56
N ALA A 56 -31.94 -35.94 0.48
CA ALA A 56 -31.55 -35.20 -0.72
C ALA A 56 -32.67 -35.29 -1.76
N ALA A 57 -33.09 -34.14 -2.30
CA ALA A 57 -33.59 -33.98 -3.68
C ALA A 57 -33.90 -32.51 -3.98
N ALA A 58 -33.59 -32.10 -5.23
CA ALA A 58 -34.17 -30.98 -5.97
C ALA A 58 -34.10 -29.56 -5.37
N SER A 59 -33.11 -28.82 -5.86
CA SER A 59 -33.32 -27.53 -6.56
C SER A 59 -34.13 -26.42 -5.88
N ASP A 60 -33.42 -25.42 -5.39
CA ASP A 60 -33.67 -24.04 -5.80
C ASP A 60 -32.33 -23.38 -6.17
N GLU A 61 -32.33 -22.45 -7.12
CA GLU A 61 -31.11 -21.82 -7.64
C GLU A 61 -30.76 -20.55 -6.85
N GLU A 62 -30.38 -20.71 -5.58
CA GLU A 62 -29.83 -19.58 -4.81
C GLU A 62 -28.51 -19.11 -5.46
N PRO A 63 -28.41 -17.83 -5.87
CA PRO A 63 -27.17 -17.30 -6.42
C PRO A 63 -26.10 -17.39 -5.34
N ALA A 64 -25.01 -18.11 -5.62
CA ALA A 64 -24.02 -18.50 -4.63
C ALA A 64 -23.66 -17.34 -3.69
N ALA A 65 -24.19 -17.42 -2.46
CA ALA A 65 -23.95 -16.41 -1.45
C ALA A 65 -22.45 -16.35 -1.23
N LEU A 66 -21.85 -15.20 -1.55
CA LEU A 66 -20.46 -14.92 -1.27
C LEU A 66 -20.33 -14.84 0.25
N SER A 67 -20.04 -15.99 0.88
CA SER A 67 -19.73 -16.08 2.30
C SER A 67 -18.43 -15.33 2.54
N TYR A 68 -18.56 -14.04 2.85
CA TYR A 68 -17.52 -13.20 3.45
C TYR A 68 -17.29 -13.60 4.93
N GLU A 69 -17.23 -14.92 5.16
CA GLU A 69 -16.95 -15.63 6.42
C GLU A 69 -15.86 -16.70 6.20
N ASP A 70 -14.78 -16.29 5.55
CA ASP A 70 -13.47 -16.70 6.04
C ASP A 70 -12.54 -15.50 6.04
N SER A 71 -11.79 -15.33 7.12
CA SER A 71 -10.64 -14.42 7.17
C SER A 71 -9.48 -15.09 6.45
N ALA A 72 -9.62 -15.26 5.13
CA ALA A 72 -8.63 -15.89 4.26
C ALA A 72 -7.27 -15.22 4.48
N SER A 73 -6.37 -15.93 5.18
CA SER A 73 -5.16 -15.34 5.73
C SER A 73 -4.31 -14.75 4.62
N PHE A 74 -4.06 -13.45 4.65
CA PHE A 74 -3.24 -12.76 3.66
C PHE A 74 -1.87 -13.45 3.57
N ASP A 75 -1.64 -14.14 2.45
CA ASP A 75 -0.41 -14.85 2.17
C ASP A 75 0.68 -13.85 1.76
N ASP A 76 1.56 -13.59 2.72
CA ASP A 76 2.75 -12.75 2.58
C ASP A 76 4.03 -13.56 2.35
N THR A 77 3.93 -14.86 2.02
CA THR A 77 5.11 -15.75 1.85
C THR A 77 6.04 -15.27 0.74
N THR A 78 5.48 -14.88 -0.42
CA THR A 78 6.26 -14.33 -1.55
C THR A 78 6.95 -13.03 -1.18
N ALA A 79 6.23 -12.11 -0.52
CA ALA A 79 6.77 -10.83 -0.06
C ALA A 79 7.90 -11.01 0.96
N LYS A 80 7.69 -11.86 1.98
CA LYS A 80 8.72 -12.21 2.97
C LYS A 80 9.94 -12.83 2.29
N SER A 81 9.75 -13.74 1.34
CA SER A 81 10.88 -14.33 0.58
C SER A 81 11.67 -13.25 -0.16
N PHE A 82 10.99 -12.33 -0.84
CA PHE A 82 11.59 -11.21 -1.57
C PHE A 82 12.41 -10.28 -0.66
N PHE A 83 11.79 -9.71 0.38
CA PHE A 83 12.48 -8.78 1.29
C PHE A 83 13.59 -9.47 2.09
N ASN A 84 13.42 -10.73 2.48
CA ASN A 84 14.49 -11.51 3.11
C ASN A 84 15.69 -11.73 2.17
N GLN A 85 15.46 -11.98 0.88
CA GLN A 85 16.55 -12.13 -0.10
C GLN A 85 17.31 -10.81 -0.28
N ALA A 86 16.61 -9.67 -0.39
CA ALA A 86 17.24 -8.36 -0.48
C ALA A 86 18.03 -8.01 0.80
N ALA A 87 17.46 -8.26 1.99
CA ALA A 87 18.16 -8.06 3.26
C ALA A 87 19.39 -8.97 3.42
N LEU A 88 19.29 -10.24 3.01
CA LEU A 88 20.43 -11.18 3.00
C LEU A 88 21.51 -10.78 1.98
N ALA A 89 21.18 -10.10 0.89
CA ALA A 89 22.17 -9.54 -0.04
C ALA A 89 22.91 -8.36 0.61
N ALA A 90 22.21 -7.42 1.25
CA ALA A 90 22.83 -6.32 1.99
C ALA A 90 23.79 -6.83 3.09
N LEU A 91 23.44 -7.90 3.81
CA LEU A 91 24.34 -8.55 4.77
C LEU A 91 25.58 -9.21 4.16
N GLN A 92 25.55 -9.61 2.88
CA GLN A 92 26.73 -10.12 2.17
C GLN A 92 27.68 -8.98 1.74
N GLU A 93 27.17 -7.74 1.67
CA GLU A 93 27.93 -6.50 1.45
C GLU A 93 28.37 -5.84 2.78
N ASP A 94 28.10 -6.50 3.92
CA ASP A 94 28.22 -6.02 5.33
C ASP A 94 27.37 -4.77 5.66
N ASP A 95 26.41 -4.42 4.81
CA ASP A 95 25.45 -3.34 5.04
C ASP A 95 24.26 -3.83 5.90
N ARG A 96 24.49 -3.75 7.21
CA ARG A 96 23.52 -4.18 8.24
C ARG A 96 22.42 -3.16 8.50
N GLU A 97 22.65 -1.90 8.14
CA GLU A 97 21.68 -0.82 8.28
C GLU A 97 20.60 -0.98 7.20
N ARG A 98 21.01 -1.06 5.93
CA ARG A 98 20.13 -1.38 4.79
C ARG A 98 19.43 -2.73 4.95
N SER A 99 20.08 -3.74 5.52
CA SER A 99 19.42 -5.01 5.84
C SER A 99 18.26 -4.87 6.83
N ALA A 100 18.38 -3.98 7.82
CA ALA A 100 17.32 -3.73 8.79
C ALA A 100 16.21 -2.85 8.19
N GLU A 101 16.58 -1.87 7.38
CA GLU A 101 15.64 -1.05 6.61
C GLU A 101 14.78 -1.90 5.67
N LEU A 102 15.37 -2.86 4.93
CA LEU A 102 14.65 -3.75 4.01
C LEU A 102 13.68 -4.70 4.74
N ASP A 103 14.06 -5.22 5.91
CA ASP A 103 13.17 -6.02 6.77
C ASP A 103 12.01 -5.18 7.35
N GLN A 104 12.29 -3.94 7.78
CA GLN A 104 11.27 -3.02 8.26
C GLN A 104 10.32 -2.57 7.14
N ALA A 105 10.85 -2.21 5.97
CA ALA A 105 10.09 -1.80 4.79
C ALA A 105 9.21 -2.94 4.27
N GLY A 106 9.73 -4.16 4.20
CA GLY A 106 8.95 -5.34 3.83
C GLY A 106 7.79 -5.61 4.79
N LYS A 107 8.00 -5.39 6.10
CA LYS A 107 6.93 -5.46 7.11
C LYS A 107 5.91 -4.33 6.97
N ALA A 108 6.37 -3.10 6.71
CA ALA A 108 5.51 -1.93 6.53
C ALA A 108 4.62 -2.08 5.29
N LEU A 109 5.18 -2.51 4.15
CA LEU A 109 4.43 -2.76 2.92
C LEU A 109 3.42 -3.91 3.09
N VAL A 110 3.82 -5.01 3.73
CA VAL A 110 2.91 -6.14 4.02
C VAL A 110 1.79 -5.75 5.00
N ALA A 111 2.04 -4.83 5.94
CA ALA A 111 1.01 -4.28 6.82
C ALA A 111 0.07 -3.34 6.06
N ASP A 112 0.60 -2.39 5.30
CA ASP A 112 -0.17 -1.45 4.47
C ASP A 112 -1.09 -2.17 3.47
N MET A 113 -0.62 -3.23 2.81
CA MET A 113 -1.45 -4.03 1.90
C MET A 113 -2.58 -4.79 2.64
N LYS A 114 -2.37 -5.20 3.89
CA LYS A 114 -3.40 -5.83 4.73
C LYS A 114 -4.41 -4.81 5.23
N ASP A 115 -3.94 -3.70 5.80
CA ASP A 115 -4.76 -2.62 6.38
C ASP A 115 -5.59 -1.91 5.29
N ALA A 116 -5.03 -1.72 4.10
CA ALA A 116 -5.76 -1.24 2.95
C ALA A 116 -6.79 -2.26 2.43
N GLY A 117 -6.62 -3.57 2.70
CA GLY A 117 -7.48 -4.65 2.21
C GLY A 117 -7.18 -5.12 0.78
N THR A 118 -5.92 -5.08 0.34
CA THR A 118 -5.48 -5.61 -0.96
C THR A 118 -5.53 -7.15 -0.94
N PRO A 119 -6.08 -7.83 -1.96
CA PRO A 119 -6.02 -9.29 -2.03
C PRO A 119 -4.57 -9.78 -2.19
N SER A 120 -4.18 -10.80 -1.42
CA SER A 120 -2.82 -11.37 -1.50
C SER A 120 -2.47 -11.89 -2.90
N SER A 121 -3.47 -12.33 -3.68
CA SER A 121 -3.29 -12.70 -5.10
C SER A 121 -2.81 -11.53 -5.96
N VAL A 122 -3.39 -10.34 -5.80
CA VAL A 122 -3.02 -9.13 -6.54
C VAL A 122 -1.62 -8.65 -6.14
N PHE A 123 -1.33 -8.66 -4.83
CA PHE A 123 -0.02 -8.29 -4.31
C PHE A 123 1.09 -9.27 -4.75
N ASN A 124 0.82 -10.57 -4.70
CA ASN A 124 1.77 -11.58 -5.14
C ASN A 124 1.94 -11.61 -6.67
N GLU A 125 0.92 -11.24 -7.46
CA GLU A 125 1.08 -11.02 -8.91
C GLU A 125 1.96 -9.78 -9.21
N ALA A 126 1.77 -8.67 -8.49
CA ALA A 126 2.62 -7.49 -8.61
C ALA A 126 4.09 -7.81 -8.29
N LEU A 127 4.34 -8.56 -7.21
CA LEU A 127 5.68 -9.03 -6.85
C LEU A 127 6.25 -10.03 -7.89
N ALA A 128 5.42 -10.88 -8.50
CA ALA A 128 5.88 -11.77 -9.57
C ALA A 128 6.32 -10.98 -10.80
N ALA A 129 5.52 -10.00 -11.26
CA ALA A 129 5.85 -9.14 -12.40
C ALA A 129 7.10 -8.27 -12.15
N TYR A 130 7.33 -7.86 -10.90
CA TYR A 130 8.58 -7.21 -10.49
C TYR A 130 9.79 -8.15 -10.66
N ASN A 131 9.73 -9.36 -10.09
CA ASN A 131 10.85 -10.31 -10.12
C ASN A 131 11.14 -10.85 -11.53
N GLU A 132 10.11 -10.98 -12.37
CA GLU A 132 10.22 -11.25 -13.81
C GLU A 132 11.07 -10.16 -14.48
N SER A 133 10.69 -8.89 -14.32
CA SER A 133 11.41 -7.74 -14.91
C SER A 133 12.84 -7.60 -14.35
N ALA A 134 13.03 -7.80 -13.04
CA ALA A 134 14.32 -7.72 -12.36
C ALA A 134 15.33 -8.79 -12.78
N SER A 135 14.88 -9.86 -13.44
CA SER A 135 15.74 -10.93 -13.96
C SER A 135 16.30 -10.63 -15.35
N ASP A 136 15.68 -9.71 -16.10
CA ASP A 136 16.02 -9.43 -17.49
C ASP A 136 16.96 -8.21 -17.63
N GLY A 137 18.13 -8.44 -18.23
CA GLY A 137 19.18 -7.42 -18.42
C GLY A 137 18.92 -6.43 -19.55
N PHE A 138 17.78 -5.73 -19.53
CA PHE A 138 17.35 -4.82 -20.62
C PHE A 138 18.32 -3.66 -20.88
N THR A 139 18.67 -3.46 -22.15
CA THR A 139 19.37 -2.24 -22.64
C THR A 139 18.44 -1.03 -22.62
N GLN A 140 18.98 0.20 -22.68
CA GLN A 140 18.16 1.41 -22.70
C GLN A 140 17.16 1.42 -23.87
N GLU A 141 17.60 1.05 -25.07
CA GLU A 141 16.75 0.97 -26.27
C GLU A 141 15.57 0.00 -26.08
N GLN A 142 15.80 -1.16 -25.44
CA GLN A 142 14.73 -2.10 -25.07
C GLN A 142 13.79 -1.55 -24.00
N ARG A 143 14.30 -0.79 -23.02
CA ARG A 143 13.49 -0.13 -21.98
C ARG A 143 12.57 0.93 -22.60
N ASP A 144 13.08 1.70 -23.55
CA ASP A 144 12.33 2.73 -24.27
C ASP A 144 11.26 2.10 -25.19
N GLU A 145 11.60 1.03 -25.93
CA GLU A 145 10.63 0.24 -26.72
C GLU A 145 9.52 -0.35 -25.85
N MET A 146 9.87 -0.94 -24.70
CA MET A 146 8.90 -1.50 -23.75
C MET A 146 8.01 -0.40 -23.13
N ALA A 147 8.56 0.78 -22.85
CA ALA A 147 7.80 1.91 -22.35
C ALA A 147 6.77 2.39 -23.38
N GLU A 148 7.15 2.60 -24.66
CA GLU A 148 6.19 3.00 -25.70
C GLU A 148 5.11 1.93 -25.91
N ALA A 149 5.49 0.66 -26.03
CA ALA A 149 4.56 -0.46 -26.21
C ALA A 149 3.55 -0.55 -25.05
N THR A 150 4.03 -0.39 -23.81
CA THR A 150 3.20 -0.45 -22.60
C THR A 150 2.27 0.74 -22.48
N MET A 151 2.76 1.97 -22.69
CA MET A 151 1.92 3.18 -22.68
C MET A 151 0.80 3.09 -23.72
N LYS A 152 1.10 2.55 -24.91
CA LYS A 152 0.14 2.30 -25.99
C LYS A 152 -0.89 1.22 -25.65
N GLU A 153 -0.49 0.12 -25.01
CA GLU A 153 -1.39 -0.93 -24.53
C GLU A 153 -2.33 -0.41 -23.43
N LEU A 154 -1.80 0.36 -22.49
CA LEU A 154 -2.57 0.99 -21.41
C LEU A 154 -3.54 2.05 -21.95
N GLN A 155 -3.12 2.90 -22.88
CA GLN A 155 -4.00 3.86 -23.54
C GLN A 155 -5.14 3.16 -24.30
N ALA A 156 -4.87 2.04 -24.96
CA ALA A 156 -5.91 1.22 -25.59
C ALA A 156 -6.84 0.52 -24.57
N SER A 157 -6.34 0.21 -23.37
CA SER A 157 -7.10 -0.46 -22.31
C SER A 157 -8.00 0.48 -21.50
N TYR A 158 -7.51 1.68 -21.18
CA TYR A 158 -8.18 2.66 -20.29
C TYR A 158 -8.80 3.85 -21.04
N GLY A 159 -8.43 4.07 -22.31
CA GLY A 159 -9.03 5.09 -23.16
C GLY A 159 -8.96 6.49 -22.54
N SER A 160 -10.13 7.11 -22.31
CA SER A 160 -10.22 8.46 -21.75
C SER A 160 -9.85 8.58 -20.27
N THR A 161 -9.78 7.48 -19.49
CA THR A 161 -9.31 7.54 -18.09
C THR A 161 -7.83 7.25 -17.95
N PHE A 162 -7.11 6.96 -19.03
CA PHE A 162 -5.70 6.56 -18.99
C PHE A 162 -4.81 7.54 -18.21
N GLU A 163 -4.87 8.84 -18.52
CA GLU A 163 -4.04 9.86 -17.84
C GLU A 163 -4.40 10.04 -16.36
N SER A 164 -5.69 10.02 -15.99
CA SER A 164 -6.11 10.11 -14.58
C SER A 164 -5.70 8.87 -13.79
N ASP A 165 -5.84 7.69 -14.41
CA ASP A 165 -5.54 6.39 -13.81
C ASP A 165 -4.04 6.22 -13.59
N LEU A 166 -3.22 6.59 -14.58
CA LEU A 166 -1.77 6.54 -14.50
C LEU A 166 -1.22 7.53 -13.46
N ASN A 167 -1.81 8.72 -13.35
CA ASN A 167 -1.40 9.69 -12.32
C ASN A 167 -1.86 9.27 -10.91
N ALA A 168 -3.02 8.61 -10.77
CA ALA A 168 -3.42 7.97 -9.51
C ALA A 168 -2.47 6.83 -9.11
N ALA A 169 -2.02 6.01 -10.07
CA ALA A 169 -1.02 4.97 -9.84
C ALA A 169 0.34 5.55 -9.43
N ARG A 170 0.82 6.61 -10.09
CA ARG A 170 2.04 7.34 -9.70
C ARG A 170 1.95 7.90 -8.28
N ALA A 171 0.81 8.47 -7.91
CA ALA A 171 0.58 8.99 -6.56
C ALA A 171 0.62 7.87 -5.50
N LEU A 172 0.02 6.71 -5.78
CA LEU A 172 0.13 5.52 -4.92
C LEU A 172 1.60 5.07 -4.77
N ILE A 173 2.35 4.91 -5.86
CA ILE A 173 3.75 4.49 -5.78
C ILE A 173 4.59 5.49 -4.97
N ALA A 174 4.35 6.80 -5.13
CA ALA A 174 5.02 7.84 -4.35
C ALA A 174 4.63 7.87 -2.86
N ASP A 175 3.49 7.27 -2.46
CA ASP A 175 3.15 7.06 -1.05
C ASP A 175 3.70 5.72 -0.52
N LEU A 176 3.79 4.68 -1.35
CA LEU A 176 4.45 3.41 -0.99
C LEU A 176 5.97 3.56 -0.83
N ASP A 177 6.62 4.43 -1.62
CA ASP A 177 8.06 4.73 -1.49
C ASP A 177 8.39 5.38 -0.13
N LYS A 178 7.46 6.12 0.47
CA LYS A 178 7.61 6.66 1.85
C LYS A 178 7.56 5.58 2.93
N LEU A 179 6.97 4.42 2.62
CA LEU A 179 6.94 3.23 3.49
C LEU A 179 8.09 2.25 3.15
N THR A 180 8.58 2.29 1.92
CA THR A 180 9.63 1.42 1.35
C THR A 180 10.63 2.29 0.57
N PRO A 181 11.57 2.97 1.25
CA PRO A 181 12.47 3.92 0.60
C PRO A 181 13.30 3.26 -0.52
N GLY A 182 13.36 3.93 -1.69
CA GLY A 182 14.04 3.41 -2.88
C GLY A 182 13.23 2.37 -3.66
N LEU A 183 11.91 2.29 -3.42
CA LEU A 183 10.99 1.52 -4.26
C LEU A 183 10.98 2.07 -5.69
N ILE A 184 10.96 3.39 -5.87
CA ILE A 184 11.00 4.04 -7.19
C ILE A 184 12.32 3.71 -7.91
N ASP A 185 13.45 3.95 -7.26
CA ASP A 185 14.79 3.62 -7.80
C ASP A 185 14.89 2.15 -8.21
N SER A 186 14.30 1.25 -7.40
CA SER A 186 14.27 -0.19 -7.68
C SER A 186 13.40 -0.53 -8.90
N LEU A 187 12.23 0.11 -9.04
CA LEU A 187 11.33 -0.05 -10.20
C LEU A 187 11.95 0.45 -11.50
N GLU A 188 12.75 1.53 -11.45
CA GLU A 188 13.48 2.07 -12.59
C GLU A 188 14.69 1.18 -12.95
N ALA A 189 15.52 0.81 -11.97
CA ALA A 189 16.69 -0.03 -12.17
C ALA A 189 16.33 -1.38 -12.81
N THR A 190 15.27 -2.03 -12.29
CA THR A 190 14.76 -3.33 -12.79
C THR A 190 13.87 -3.25 -14.03
N ASN A 191 13.58 -2.05 -14.55
CA ASN A 191 12.58 -1.81 -15.60
C ASN A 191 11.15 -2.27 -15.23
N ALA A 192 10.89 -2.74 -14.00
CA ALA A 192 9.58 -3.21 -13.55
C ALA A 192 8.51 -2.10 -13.62
N GLY A 193 8.92 -0.84 -13.48
CA GLY A 193 8.05 0.33 -13.68
C GLY A 193 7.42 0.41 -15.08
N ASN A 194 7.98 -0.26 -16.08
CA ASN A 194 7.44 -0.38 -17.45
C ASN A 194 6.66 -1.69 -17.69
N SER A 195 6.37 -2.50 -16.67
CA SER A 195 5.58 -3.73 -16.84
C SER A 195 4.07 -3.42 -16.95
N PRO A 196 3.38 -3.80 -18.05
CA PRO A 196 1.93 -3.58 -18.19
C PRO A 196 1.12 -4.21 -17.04
N ARG A 197 1.57 -5.35 -16.51
CA ARG A 197 0.91 -6.05 -15.39
C ARG A 197 1.04 -5.25 -14.10
N LEU A 198 2.24 -4.76 -13.79
CA LEU A 198 2.49 -3.98 -12.57
C LEU A 198 1.76 -2.63 -12.60
N ILE A 199 1.76 -1.93 -13.74
CA ILE A 199 1.03 -0.66 -13.87
C ILE A 199 -0.49 -0.88 -13.74
N LYS A 200 -1.05 -1.94 -14.35
CA LYS A 200 -2.49 -2.28 -14.18
C LYS A 200 -2.83 -2.61 -12.72
N ALA A 201 -1.97 -3.33 -12.02
CA ALA A 201 -2.14 -3.62 -10.59
C ALA A 201 -2.09 -2.32 -9.75
N ALA A 202 -1.13 -1.43 -10.02
CA ALA A 202 -1.02 -0.13 -9.36
C ALA A 202 -2.23 0.78 -9.65
N ILE A 203 -2.75 0.81 -10.88
CA ILE A 203 -3.99 1.53 -11.23
C ILE A 203 -5.19 0.96 -10.46
N ALA A 204 -5.34 -0.35 -10.42
CA ALA A 204 -6.45 -1.00 -9.71
C ALA A 204 -6.41 -0.70 -8.21
N GLU A 205 -5.22 -0.80 -7.59
CA GLU A 205 -5.00 -0.52 -6.18
C GLU A 205 -5.16 0.97 -5.84
N ALA A 206 -4.67 1.87 -6.70
CA ALA A 206 -4.86 3.31 -6.55
C ALA A 206 -6.34 3.72 -6.62
N LYS A 207 -7.11 3.12 -7.54
CA LYS A 207 -8.58 3.27 -7.59
C LYS A 207 -9.25 2.72 -6.35
N ARG A 208 -8.81 1.56 -5.85
CA ARG A 208 -9.33 0.90 -4.64
C ARG A 208 -9.14 1.76 -3.38
N ARG A 209 -7.98 2.40 -3.23
CA ARG A 209 -7.66 3.36 -2.16
C ARG A 209 -8.26 4.76 -2.39
N GLY A 210 -8.61 5.12 -3.63
CA GLY A 210 -9.34 6.33 -3.97
C GLY A 210 -8.51 7.50 -4.52
N TYR A 211 -7.28 7.27 -5.00
CA TYR A 211 -6.38 8.29 -5.55
C TYR A 211 -6.87 8.95 -6.86
N GLY A 212 -7.86 8.37 -7.54
CA GLY A 212 -8.41 8.84 -8.81
C GLY A 212 -9.94 8.98 -8.76
N ARG A 213 -10.44 9.90 -7.94
CA ARG A 213 -11.85 10.32 -7.87
C ARG A 213 -12.01 11.76 -8.34
#